data_AF-A0A7S2SLW1-F1
#
_entry.id   AF-A0A7S2SLW1-F1
#
_cell.length_a   1.000
_cell.length_b   1.000
_cell.length_c   1.000
_cell.angle_alpha   90.00
_cell.angle_beta   90.00
_cell.angle_gamma   90.00
#
_symmetry.space_group_name_H-M   'P 1'
#
loop_
_entity.id
_entity.type
_entity.pdbx_description
1 polymer ?
#
loop_
_entity_poly.entity_id
_entity_poly.type
_entity_poly.pdbx_seq_one_letter_code
_entity_poly.pdbx_strand_id
1 'polypeptide(L)'
;AGWAVSRRAASRAGKTAVCMRAPGTVVSPDIFCNRELAMKGIDAVGFDMDYTLAQYNHEFDLLAYNGAVDKLVALGYPEALRGFQYDPTRFRRGLVLDKKRGNIIKMDRYKYVRLAYHGSRQLSKSERQAVYRDNLDQQPSYTGKEYVNCDTLFHLVDAALFEKLVDLKDEYGSENGFLAAKSYFD
;
A
#
# COMPACT_ATOMS: atom_id res chain seq x y z
N ALA A 1 -35.66 -11.39 8.72
CA ALA A 1 -36.34 -12.55 8.11
C ALA A 1 -35.76 -12.78 6.73
N GLY A 2 -35.29 -14.00 6.42
CA GLY A 2 -34.82 -14.37 5.07
C GLY A 2 -33.46 -15.07 5.07
N TRP A 3 -33.44 -16.36 5.37
CA TRP A 3 -32.30 -17.23 5.07
C TRP A 3 -32.40 -17.68 3.61
N ALA A 4 -31.45 -17.29 2.76
CA ALA A 4 -31.30 -17.89 1.44
C ALA A 4 -30.36 -19.10 1.54
N VAL A 5 -30.94 -20.30 1.61
CA VAL A 5 -30.23 -21.57 1.41
C VAL A 5 -30.29 -21.87 -0.09
N SER A 6 -29.13 -21.88 -0.77
CA SER A 6 -29.00 -22.57 -2.04
C SER A 6 -28.13 -23.80 -1.83
N ARG A 7 -28.76 -24.98 -1.77
CA ARG A 7 -28.05 -26.25 -1.94
C ARG A 7 -27.92 -26.49 -3.43
N ARG A 8 -26.70 -26.70 -3.92
CA ARG A 8 -26.50 -27.51 -5.13
C ARG A 8 -25.50 -28.62 -4.83
N ALA A 9 -25.94 -29.82 -5.17
CA ALA A 9 -25.25 -31.08 -4.96
C ALA A 9 -23.92 -31.12 -5.72
N ALA A 10 -22.92 -31.72 -5.10
CA ALA A 10 -21.71 -32.14 -5.77
C ALA A 10 -22.06 -33.29 -6.73
N SER A 11 -21.90 -33.08 -8.03
CA SER A 11 -21.67 -34.14 -8.99
C SER A 11 -20.38 -33.85 -9.76
N ARG A 12 -19.74 -34.93 -10.20
CA ARG A 12 -18.37 -35.02 -10.72
C ARG A 12 -18.06 -33.99 -11.82
N ALA A 13 -16.78 -33.55 -11.81
CA ALA A 13 -16.08 -32.68 -12.76
C ALA A 13 -16.32 -31.16 -12.62
N GLY A 14 -15.22 -30.44 -12.33
CA GLY A 14 -15.14 -28.97 -12.34
C GLY A 14 -15.53 -28.31 -11.02
N LYS A 15 -14.56 -28.09 -10.12
CA LYS A 15 -14.80 -27.36 -8.86
C LYS A 15 -15.14 -25.90 -9.16
N THR A 16 -16.42 -25.56 -9.06
CA THR A 16 -16.96 -24.21 -9.10
C THR A 16 -16.62 -23.49 -7.79
N ALA A 17 -15.84 -22.41 -7.87
CA ALA A 17 -15.68 -21.48 -6.76
C ALA A 17 -16.88 -20.52 -6.74
N VAL A 18 -17.69 -20.58 -5.69
CA VAL A 18 -18.71 -19.58 -5.41
C VAL A 18 -18.39 -18.96 -4.07
N CYS A 19 -17.99 -17.69 -4.06
CA CYS A 19 -17.87 -16.89 -2.85
C CYS A 19 -18.71 -15.62 -3.04
N MET A 20 -19.77 -15.49 -2.26
CA MET A 20 -20.44 -14.20 -2.03
C MET A 20 -20.74 -14.08 -0.54
N ARG A 21 -20.26 -13.00 0.09
CA ARG A 21 -20.90 -12.23 1.18
C ARG A 21 -20.04 -11.04 1.61
N ALA A 22 -20.71 -10.00 2.10
CA ALA A 22 -20.18 -8.84 2.84
C ALA A 22 -21.09 -8.60 4.06
N PRO A 23 -20.80 -7.65 4.97
CA PRO A 23 -19.57 -7.39 5.71
C PRO A 23 -19.79 -7.66 7.22
N GLY A 24 -18.72 -8.05 7.91
CA GLY A 24 -18.72 -8.38 9.33
C GLY A 24 -17.72 -9.49 9.55
N THR A 25 -16.68 -9.23 10.35
CA THR A 25 -15.42 -9.95 10.41
C THR A 25 -15.59 -11.40 10.88
N VAL A 26 -15.97 -12.28 9.96
CA VAL A 26 -15.83 -13.73 10.09
C VAL A 26 -14.46 -14.06 9.54
N VAL A 27 -13.52 -14.39 10.42
CA VAL A 27 -12.26 -15.02 9.99
C VAL A 27 -12.67 -16.41 9.49
N SER A 28 -12.89 -16.55 8.19
CA SER A 28 -13.18 -17.85 7.59
C SER A 28 -11.95 -18.75 7.80
N PRO A 29 -12.11 -19.99 8.28
CA PRO A 29 -11.00 -20.95 8.42
C PRO A 29 -10.53 -21.50 7.05
N ASP A 30 -11.04 -20.93 5.95
CA ASP A 30 -10.76 -21.38 4.60
C ASP A 30 -9.31 -21.10 4.21
N ILE A 31 -8.64 -22.12 3.66
CA ILE A 31 -7.29 -22.03 3.11
C ILE A 31 -7.41 -21.98 1.59
N PHE A 32 -6.94 -20.87 0.99
CA PHE A 32 -6.93 -20.68 -0.45
C PHE A 32 -5.64 -21.24 -1.07
N CYS A 33 -5.78 -22.05 -2.13
CA CYS A 33 -4.64 -22.67 -2.81
C CYS A 33 -4.42 -22.06 -4.20
N ASN A 34 -3.26 -21.42 -4.41
CA ASN A 34 -2.84 -20.94 -5.73
C ASN A 34 -2.14 -22.04 -6.56
N ARG A 35 -1.47 -22.98 -5.88
CA ARG A 35 -0.77 -24.13 -6.46
C ARG A 35 -1.08 -25.38 -5.64
N GLU A 36 -0.98 -26.53 -6.26
CA GLU A 36 -1.15 -27.81 -5.55
C GLU A 36 -0.01 -28.00 -4.53
N LEU A 37 -0.36 -28.43 -3.31
CA LEU A 37 0.58 -28.68 -2.23
C LEU A 37 0.18 -29.95 -1.48
N ALA A 38 1.09 -30.93 -1.44
CA ALA A 38 0.87 -32.18 -0.73
C ALA A 38 1.36 -32.08 0.72
N MET A 39 0.46 -31.75 1.65
CA MET A 39 0.79 -31.54 3.07
C MET A 39 1.45 -32.76 3.74
N LYS A 40 1.17 -33.98 3.25
CA LYS A 40 1.74 -35.22 3.79
C LYS A 40 3.27 -35.29 3.69
N GLY A 41 3.87 -34.59 2.71
CA GLY A 41 5.33 -34.61 2.49
C GLY A 41 6.08 -33.46 3.15
N ILE A 42 5.45 -32.71 4.05
CA ILE A 42 6.06 -31.56 4.73
C ILE A 42 6.48 -31.97 6.13
N ASP A 43 7.79 -31.98 6.41
CA ASP A 43 8.34 -32.36 7.72
C ASP A 43 8.44 -31.19 8.71
N ALA A 44 8.50 -29.95 8.19
CA ALA A 44 8.65 -28.75 9.00
C ALA A 44 7.85 -27.57 8.43
N VAL A 45 7.31 -26.75 9.32
CA VAL A 45 6.60 -25.50 8.98
C VAL A 45 7.29 -24.35 9.70
N GLY A 46 7.84 -23.41 8.95
CA GLY A 46 8.37 -22.16 9.48
C GLY A 46 7.27 -21.12 9.57
N PHE A 47 7.23 -20.39 10.70
CA PHE A 47 6.34 -19.25 10.88
C PHE A 47 7.17 -17.97 10.94
N ASP A 48 6.72 -16.96 10.20
CA ASP A 48 7.12 -15.59 10.46
C ASP A 48 6.44 -15.07 11.73
N MET A 49 6.99 -14.05 12.37
CA MET A 49 6.48 -13.53 13.63
C MET A 49 5.47 -12.41 13.39
N ASP A 50 5.89 -11.32 12.76
CA ASP A 50 5.14 -10.08 12.71
C ASP A 50 4.01 -10.13 11.68
N TYR A 51 2.79 -9.77 12.09
CA TYR A 51 1.55 -9.92 11.32
C TYR A 51 1.22 -11.36 10.86
N THR A 52 2.00 -12.36 11.29
CA THR A 52 1.74 -13.79 11.07
C THR A 52 1.31 -14.44 12.38
N LEU A 53 2.19 -14.52 13.37
CA LEU A 53 1.87 -14.99 14.73
C LEU A 53 1.41 -13.84 15.63
N ALA A 54 2.14 -12.72 15.60
CA ALA A 54 1.84 -11.51 16.36
C ALA A 54 0.99 -10.55 15.50
N GLN A 55 -0.30 -10.45 15.82
CA GLN A 55 -1.20 -9.51 15.16
C GLN A 55 -1.16 -8.16 15.88
N TYR A 56 -0.69 -7.12 15.20
CA TYR A 56 -0.66 -5.76 15.73
C TYR A 56 -2.01 -5.06 15.56
N ASN A 57 -2.34 -4.18 16.50
CA ASN A 57 -3.52 -3.33 16.43
C ASN A 57 -3.17 -1.96 15.83
N HIS A 58 -4.19 -1.13 15.64
CA HIS A 58 -4.02 0.21 15.06
C HIS A 58 -3.14 1.15 15.90
N GLU A 59 -3.13 0.98 17.23
CA GLU A 59 -2.29 1.79 18.14
C GLU A 59 -0.80 1.64 17.83
N PHE A 60 -0.38 0.46 17.35
CA PHE A 60 1.00 0.24 16.92
C PHE A 60 1.36 1.12 15.70
N ASP A 61 0.46 1.22 14.72
CA ASP A 61 0.68 2.05 13.54
C ASP A 61 0.76 3.54 13.92
N LEU A 62 -0.08 3.99 14.86
CA LEU A 62 -0.06 5.35 15.40
C LEU A 62 1.25 5.65 16.12
N LEU A 63 1.74 4.72 16.93
CA LEU A 63 3.03 4.84 17.60
C LEU A 63 4.18 4.97 16.59
N ALA A 64 4.17 4.13 15.54
CA ALA A 64 5.17 4.19 14.48
C ALA A 64 5.11 5.53 13.73
N TYR A 65 3.91 6.02 13.41
CA TYR A 65 3.70 7.30 12.74
C TYR A 65 4.25 8.47 13.56
N ASN A 66 3.84 8.56 14.83
CA ASN A 66 4.25 9.64 15.72
C ASN A 66 5.77 9.62 15.93
N GLY A 67 6.36 8.44 16.14
CA GLY A 67 7.81 8.30 16.28
C GLY A 67 8.58 8.67 15.00
N ALA A 68 8.00 8.44 13.82
CA ALA A 68 8.59 8.88 12.56
C ALA A 68 8.51 10.40 12.39
N VAL A 69 7.37 11.01 12.73
CA VAL A 69 7.19 12.48 12.74
C VAL A 69 8.20 13.14 13.68
N ASP A 70 8.35 12.64 14.91
CA ASP A 70 9.31 13.15 15.89
C ASP A 70 10.74 13.16 15.34
N LYS A 71 11.14 12.07 14.68
CA LYS A 71 12.47 11.95 14.06
C LYS A 71 12.64 12.94 12.91
N LEU A 72 11.65 13.10 12.05
CA LEU A 72 11.73 14.04 10.92
C LEU A 72 11.84 15.48 11.39
N VAL A 73 11.03 15.87 12.38
CA VAL A 73 11.12 17.19 13.00
C VAL A 73 12.50 17.42 13.61
N ALA A 74 13.05 16.43 14.32
CA ALA A 74 14.41 16.52 14.86
C ALA A 74 15.51 16.65 13.77
N LEU A 75 15.24 16.19 12.54
CA LEU A 75 16.12 16.34 11.38
C LEU A 75 15.94 17.70 10.66
N GLY A 76 15.05 18.57 11.13
CA GLY A 76 14.82 19.90 10.57
C GLY A 76 13.63 20.01 9.61
N TYR A 77 12.80 18.97 9.48
CA TYR A 77 11.53 19.10 8.76
C TYR A 77 10.55 20.01 9.53
N PRO A 78 9.58 20.65 8.85
CA PRO A 78 8.68 21.60 9.50
C PRO A 78 7.87 21.00 10.66
N GLU A 79 7.72 21.77 11.74
CA GLU A 79 6.92 21.41 12.91
C GLU A 79 5.44 21.15 12.56
N ALA A 80 4.97 21.71 11.44
CA ALA A 80 3.63 21.49 10.89
C ALA A 80 3.31 19.99 10.72
N LEU A 81 4.32 19.12 10.57
CA LEU A 81 4.13 17.67 10.52
C LEU A 81 3.40 17.10 11.75
N ARG A 82 3.61 17.68 12.94
CA ARG A 82 2.93 17.25 14.18
C ARG A 82 1.43 17.52 14.16
N GLY A 83 0.97 18.42 13.29
CA GLY A 83 -0.45 18.77 13.17
C GLY A 83 -1.28 17.75 12.38
N PHE A 84 -0.64 16.84 11.64
CA PHE A 84 -1.36 15.87 10.81
C PHE A 84 -1.78 14.64 11.60
N GLN A 85 -3.01 14.18 11.34
CA GLN A 85 -3.55 12.95 11.91
C GLN A 85 -3.37 11.79 10.93
N TYR A 86 -2.92 10.64 11.45
CA TYR A 86 -2.81 9.41 10.70
C TYR A 86 -4.18 8.73 10.54
N ASP A 87 -4.54 8.41 9.29
CA ASP A 87 -5.74 7.63 8.95
C ASP A 87 -5.33 6.25 8.40
N PRO A 88 -5.60 5.15 9.14
CA PRO A 88 -5.22 3.80 8.71
C PRO A 88 -6.03 3.29 7.51
N THR A 89 -7.14 3.94 7.16
CA THR A 89 -8.01 3.51 6.06
C THR A 89 -7.59 4.09 4.72
N ARG A 90 -6.74 5.12 4.74
CA ARG A 90 -6.28 5.88 3.58
C ARG A 90 -5.51 5.01 2.58
N PHE A 91 -4.63 4.14 3.07
CA PHE A 91 -3.73 3.33 2.25
C PHE A 91 -4.01 1.83 2.37
N ARG A 92 -3.62 1.09 1.33
CA ARG A 92 -3.79 -0.37 1.23
C ARG A 92 -2.51 -1.00 0.68
N ARG A 93 -2.23 -2.25 1.04
CA ARG A 93 -1.04 -2.98 0.55
C ARG A 93 -0.95 -3.07 -0.97
N GLY A 94 0.28 -3.20 -1.45
CA GLY A 94 0.65 -3.31 -2.87
C GLY A 94 0.55 -1.97 -3.60
N LEU A 95 0.77 -0.86 -2.89
CA LEU A 95 1.07 0.45 -3.49
C LEU A 95 2.56 0.53 -3.80
N VAL A 96 2.93 1.49 -4.64
CA VAL A 96 4.33 1.81 -4.90
C VAL A 96 4.52 3.31 -4.72
N LEU A 97 5.54 3.70 -3.97
CA LEU A 97 5.97 5.09 -3.82
C LEU A 97 6.99 5.39 -4.91
N ASP A 98 6.68 6.32 -5.79
CA ASP A 98 7.61 6.94 -6.74
C ASP A 98 8.26 8.14 -6.06
N LYS A 99 9.46 7.91 -5.54
CA LYS A 99 10.28 8.92 -4.88
C LYS A 99 10.94 9.89 -5.85
N LYS A 100 10.96 9.60 -7.16
CA LYS A 100 11.51 10.55 -8.13
C LYS A 100 10.57 11.73 -8.29
N ARG A 101 9.28 11.44 -8.35
CA ARG A 101 8.23 12.38 -8.74
C ARG A 101 7.25 12.71 -7.61
N GLY A 102 7.45 12.18 -6.41
CA GLY A 102 6.56 12.45 -5.27
C GLY A 102 5.19 11.78 -5.41
N ASN A 103 5.08 10.65 -6.11
CA ASN A 103 3.79 10.03 -6.41
C ASN A 103 3.57 8.72 -5.66
N ILE A 104 2.33 8.44 -5.31
CA ILE A 104 1.88 7.14 -4.78
C ILE A 104 1.03 6.48 -5.87
N ILE A 105 1.48 5.32 -6.37
CA ILE A 105 0.87 4.65 -7.52
C ILE A 105 0.28 3.28 -7.17
N LYS A 106 -0.84 2.96 -7.80
CA LYS A 106 -1.43 1.62 -7.81
C LYS A 106 -1.43 1.08 -9.24
N MET A 107 -0.76 -0.05 -9.41
CA MET A 107 -0.65 -0.73 -10.70
C MET A 107 -1.56 -1.96 -10.79
N ASP A 108 -1.90 -2.35 -12.01
CA ASP A 108 -2.44 -3.67 -12.28
C ASP A 108 -1.34 -4.72 -12.52
N ARG A 109 -1.74 -5.97 -12.76
CA ARG A 109 -0.83 -7.10 -13.01
C ARG A 109 0.10 -6.86 -14.20
N TYR A 110 -0.32 -6.07 -15.18
CA TYR A 110 0.45 -5.75 -16.38
C TYR A 110 1.28 -4.48 -16.23
N LYS A 111 1.45 -3.99 -15.00
CA LYS A 111 2.23 -2.78 -14.65
C LYS A 111 1.63 -1.50 -15.23
N TYR A 112 0.34 -1.49 -15.54
CA TYR A 112 -0.36 -0.27 -15.92
C TYR A 112 -0.79 0.50 -14.68
N VAL A 113 -0.46 1.81 -14.61
CA VAL A 113 -0.82 2.69 -13.49
C VAL A 113 -2.32 3.03 -13.54
N ARG A 114 -3.10 2.35 -12.70
CA ARG A 114 -4.56 2.50 -12.61
C ARG A 114 -4.98 3.68 -11.75
N LEU A 115 -4.23 3.97 -10.69
CA LEU A 115 -4.41 5.13 -9.83
C LEU A 115 -3.04 5.72 -9.52
N ALA A 116 -2.98 7.04 -9.42
CA ALA A 116 -1.80 7.75 -8.95
C ALA A 116 -2.23 8.99 -8.20
N TYR A 117 -1.51 9.29 -7.13
CA TYR A 117 -1.68 10.48 -6.30
C TYR A 117 -0.33 11.20 -6.21
N HIS A 118 -0.35 12.52 -6.27
CA HIS A 118 0.78 13.37 -5.95
C HIS A 118 0.46 14.08 -4.64
N GLY A 119 1.13 13.68 -3.56
CA GLY A 119 0.66 13.97 -2.21
C GLY A 119 -0.81 13.54 -2.06
N SER A 120 -1.65 14.45 -1.59
CA SER A 120 -3.09 14.24 -1.41
C SER A 120 -3.94 14.36 -2.69
N ARG A 121 -3.37 14.91 -3.76
CA ARG A 121 -4.08 15.18 -5.02
C ARG A 121 -4.05 13.97 -5.94
N GLN A 122 -5.23 13.53 -6.37
CA GLN A 122 -5.32 12.47 -7.37
C GLN A 122 -4.93 12.97 -8.76
N LEU A 123 -4.07 12.24 -9.47
CA LEU A 123 -3.71 12.55 -10.85
C LEU A 123 -4.81 12.09 -11.82
N SER A 124 -5.17 12.97 -12.74
CA SER A 124 -6.11 12.68 -13.83
C SER A 124 -5.56 11.62 -14.79
N LYS A 125 -6.42 11.11 -15.67
CA LYS A 125 -6.00 10.09 -16.66
C LYS A 125 -4.94 10.64 -17.62
N SER A 126 -5.08 11.88 -18.08
CA SER A 126 -4.13 12.52 -18.99
C SER A 126 -2.77 12.74 -18.33
N GLU A 127 -2.75 13.26 -17.10
CA GLU A 127 -1.50 13.43 -16.33
C GLU A 127 -0.77 12.10 -16.12
N ARG A 128 -1.49 11.05 -15.72
CA ARG A 128 -0.89 9.71 -15.54
C ARG A 128 -0.32 9.15 -16.83
N GLN A 129 -0.99 9.37 -17.96
CA GLN A 129 -0.51 8.92 -19.26
C GLN A 129 0.75 9.68 -19.68
N ALA A 130 0.78 10.99 -19.51
CA ALA A 130 1.98 11.79 -19.77
C ALA A 130 3.17 11.36 -18.90
N VAL A 131 2.93 11.04 -17.62
CA VAL A 131 4.01 10.72 -16.67
C VAL A 131 4.52 9.27 -16.79
N TYR A 132 3.62 8.30 -17.00
CA TYR A 132 3.94 6.87 -16.93
C TYR A 132 3.79 6.10 -18.25
N ARG A 133 3.32 6.76 -19.32
CA ARG A 133 3.01 6.10 -20.60
C ARG A 133 3.67 6.77 -21.81
N ASP A 134 4.61 7.69 -21.59
CA ASP A 134 5.23 8.47 -22.67
C ASP A 134 6.01 7.60 -23.69
N ASN A 135 6.51 6.44 -23.26
CA ASN A 135 7.16 5.46 -24.15
C ASN A 135 6.41 4.12 -24.09
N LEU A 136 5.59 3.82 -25.10
CA LEU A 136 4.87 2.53 -25.20
C LEU A 136 5.82 1.34 -25.46
N ASP A 137 6.99 1.60 -26.04
CA ASP A 137 7.90 0.55 -26.53
C ASP A 137 8.82 -0.03 -25.46
N GLN A 138 8.90 0.62 -24.28
CA GLN A 138 9.64 0.12 -23.13
C GLN A 138 8.67 -0.13 -21.98
N GLN A 139 8.59 -1.37 -21.52
CA GLN A 139 7.83 -1.68 -20.32
C GLN A 139 8.52 -0.97 -19.13
N PRO A 140 7.85 0.00 -18.47
CA PRO A 140 8.48 0.71 -17.38
C PRO A 140 8.83 -0.26 -16.26
N SER A 141 10.13 -0.33 -15.98
CA SER A 141 10.67 -1.10 -14.87
C SER A 141 10.44 -0.29 -13.60
N TYR A 142 9.32 -0.54 -12.90
CA TYR A 142 9.06 0.01 -11.55
C TYR A 142 9.89 -0.69 -10.48
N THR A 143 11.11 -1.07 -10.84
CA THR A 143 12.06 -1.79 -9.99
C THR A 143 13.35 -1.02 -10.01
N GLY A 144 13.72 -0.46 -8.85
CA GLY A 144 14.89 0.39 -8.69
C GLY A 144 14.81 1.17 -7.39
N LYS A 145 15.89 1.87 -7.03
CA LYS A 145 15.97 2.65 -5.79
C LYS A 145 14.96 3.81 -5.73
N GLU A 146 14.45 4.23 -6.89
CA GLU A 146 13.48 5.32 -7.04
C GLU A 146 12.05 4.89 -6.67
N TYR A 147 11.78 3.59 -6.65
CA TYR A 147 10.47 3.03 -6.31
C TYR A 147 10.54 2.22 -5.02
N VAL A 148 9.57 2.41 -4.13
CA VAL A 148 9.43 1.61 -2.90
C VAL A 148 8.10 0.88 -2.93
N ASN A 149 8.12 -0.45 -2.82
CA ASN A 149 6.91 -1.26 -2.79
C ASN A 149 6.35 -1.35 -1.35
N CYS A 150 5.10 -0.96 -1.17
CA CYS A 150 4.39 -1.06 0.11
C CYS A 150 3.71 -2.43 0.24
N ASP A 151 4.50 -3.50 0.36
CA ASP A 151 3.99 -4.88 0.42
C ASP A 151 3.69 -5.35 1.86
N THR A 152 4.34 -4.75 2.86
CA THR A 152 4.10 -5.01 4.28
C THR A 152 3.10 -4.01 4.87
N LEU A 153 2.50 -4.34 6.01
CA LEU A 153 1.61 -3.43 6.73
C LEU A 153 2.37 -2.25 7.35
N PHE A 154 3.63 -2.45 7.75
CA PHE A 154 4.49 -1.39 8.26
C PHE A 154 4.68 -0.24 7.27
N HIS A 155 4.78 -0.55 5.97
CA HIS A 155 4.96 0.47 4.93
C HIS A 155 3.73 1.38 4.69
N LEU A 156 2.57 1.07 5.27
CA LEU A 156 1.39 1.92 5.13
C LEU A 156 1.55 3.23 5.90
N VAL A 157 2.23 3.18 7.04
CA VAL A 157 2.59 4.36 7.83
C VAL A 157 3.54 5.26 7.03
N ASP A 158 4.56 4.67 6.41
CA ASP A 158 5.51 5.39 5.55
C ASP A 158 4.80 6.07 4.37
N ALA A 159 3.83 5.38 3.74
CA ALA A 159 3.05 5.94 2.63
C ALA A 159 2.22 7.15 3.07
N ALA A 160 1.60 7.10 4.25
CA ALA A 160 0.85 8.22 4.80
C ALA A 160 1.72 9.42 5.14
N LEU A 161 2.92 9.16 5.68
CA LEU A 161 3.89 10.22 5.96
C LEU A 161 4.42 10.84 4.67
N PHE A 162 4.73 10.01 3.67
CA PHE A 162 5.19 10.44 2.35
C PHE A 162 4.16 11.35 1.66
N GLU A 163 2.86 11.03 1.73
CA GLU A 163 1.79 11.90 1.22
C GLU A 163 1.92 13.32 1.78
N LYS A 164 2.07 13.46 3.10
CA LYS A 164 2.15 14.76 3.78
C LYS A 164 3.44 15.50 3.51
N LEU A 165 4.55 14.78 3.38
CA LEU A 165 5.83 15.38 3.02
C LEU A 165 5.81 15.94 1.60
N VAL A 166 5.15 15.27 0.66
CA VAL A 166 4.98 15.78 -0.70
C VAL A 166 4.09 17.03 -0.69
N ASP A 167 2.95 17.00 0.00
CA ASP A 167 2.06 18.17 0.14
C ASP A 167 2.80 19.38 0.73
N LEU A 168 3.56 19.19 1.81
CA LEU A 168 4.34 20.27 2.44
C LEU A 168 5.45 20.81 1.54
N LYS A 169 6.09 19.95 0.76
CA LYS A 169 7.14 20.37 -0.16
C LYS A 169 6.56 21.18 -1.32
N ASP A 170 5.38 20.81 -1.82
CA ASP A 170 4.71 21.57 -2.88
C ASP A 170 4.24 22.93 -2.38
N GLU A 171 3.79 23.01 -1.12
CA GLU A 171 3.26 24.25 -0.52
C GLU A 171 4.37 25.20 -0.04
N TYR A 172 5.39 24.69 0.66
CA TYR A 172 6.43 25.50 1.32
C TYR A 172 7.82 25.36 0.69
N GLY A 173 7.98 24.56 -0.37
CA GLY A 173 9.28 24.24 -0.96
C GLY A 173 10.01 25.45 -1.55
N SER A 174 9.32 26.51 -1.98
CA SER A 174 9.96 27.74 -2.45
C SER A 174 10.44 28.67 -1.33
N GLU A 175 9.82 28.58 -0.16
CA GLU A 175 10.06 29.49 0.97
C GLU A 175 11.00 28.88 2.02
N ASN A 176 11.03 27.55 2.10
CA ASN A 176 11.77 26.81 3.10
C ASN A 176 13.03 26.20 2.47
N GLY A 177 14.17 26.89 2.60
CA GLY A 177 15.44 26.51 1.95
C GLY A 177 15.90 25.08 2.22
N PHE A 178 15.49 24.49 3.36
CA PHE A 178 15.74 23.07 3.68
C PHE A 178 14.94 22.12 2.78
N LEU A 179 13.64 22.38 2.59
CA LEU A 179 12.78 21.57 1.72
C LEU A 179 13.08 21.80 0.24
N ALA A 180 13.48 23.02 -0.13
CA ALA A 180 13.92 23.38 -1.48
C ALA A 180 15.14 22.55 -1.92
N ALA A 181 16.08 22.33 -1.00
CA ALA A 181 17.34 21.63 -1.26
C ALA A 181 17.19 20.11 -1.33
N LYS A 182 16.13 19.54 -0.75
CA LYS A 182 15.89 18.08 -0.75
C LYS A 182 15.11 17.66 -1.98
N SER A 183 15.54 16.59 -2.65
CA SER A 183 14.68 15.91 -3.62
C SER A 183 13.66 15.01 -2.91
N TYR A 184 12.61 14.54 -3.60
CA TYR A 184 11.71 13.52 -3.03
C TYR A 184 12.42 12.16 -2.83
N PHE A 185 13.66 12.04 -3.29
CA PHE A 185 14.51 10.86 -3.20
C PHE A 185 15.42 10.86 -1.96
N ASP A 186 15.62 12.02 -1.31
CA ASP A 186 16.52 12.26 -0.16
C ASP A 186 15.80 12.30 1.19
#